data_AF-A0A7J3TVY2-F1
#
_entry.id   AF-A0A7J3TVY2-F1
#
_cell.length_a   1.000
_cell.length_b   1.000
_cell.length_c   1.000
_cell.angle_alpha   90.00
_cell.angle_beta   90.00
_cell.angle_gamma   90.00
#
_symmetry.space_group_name_H-M   'P 1'
#
loop_
_entity.id
_entity.type
_entity.pdbx_description
1 polymer ?
#
loop_
_entity_poly.entity_id
_entity_poly.type
_entity_poly.pdbx_seq_one_letter_code
_entity_poly.pdbx_strand_id
1 'polypeptide(L)'
;MLREVSVEEAWMRKYPERTVLVVSVDRDGRPNIITLGWNMPTSVRPPMVAISIGNSRYSHKLISESGEFVLAFPSEGMEDAVLFCGTHSGRDVDKFKATGLTPVKAKYV
;
A
#
# COMPACT_ATOMS: atom_id res chain seq x y z
N MET A 1 4.22 -24.13 28.27
CA MET A 1 4.04 -23.02 29.23
C MET A 1 4.04 -21.72 28.42
N LEU A 2 3.06 -20.83 28.63
CA LEU A 2 3.03 -19.53 27.95
C LEU A 2 4.03 -18.58 28.62
N ARG A 3 4.75 -17.78 27.83
CA ARG A 3 5.70 -16.76 28.30
C ARG A 3 5.13 -15.37 27.98
N GLU A 4 4.99 -14.54 29.01
CA GLU A 4 4.67 -13.13 28.84
C GLU A 4 5.89 -12.38 28.27
N VAL A 5 5.63 -11.48 27.33
CA VAL A 5 6.65 -10.69 26.62
C VAL A 5 6.14 -9.27 26.40
N SER A 6 7.04 -8.32 26.14
CA SER A 6 6.62 -6.96 25.78
C SER A 6 5.88 -6.93 24.43
N VAL A 7 5.12 -5.87 24.18
CA VAL A 7 4.38 -5.69 22.92
C VAL A 7 5.34 -5.61 21.74
N GLU A 8 6.50 -4.97 21.91
CA GLU A 8 7.54 -4.84 20.90
C GLU A 8 8.10 -6.20 20.52
N GLU A 9 8.40 -7.05 21.51
CA GLU A 9 8.88 -8.41 21.25
C GLU A 9 7.81 -9.24 20.54
N ALA A 10 6.55 -9.12 20.95
CA ALA A 10 5.44 -9.80 20.29
C ALA A 10 5.28 -9.34 18.82
N TRP A 11 5.38 -8.04 18.54
CA TRP A 11 5.29 -7.50 17.19
C TRP A 11 6.44 -7.92 16.29
N MET A 12 7.66 -8.02 16.81
CA MET A 12 8.80 -8.47 16.01
C MET A 12 8.62 -9.89 15.47
N ARG A 13 7.88 -10.76 16.18
CA ARG A 13 7.58 -12.13 15.75
C ARG A 13 6.62 -12.22 14.55
N LYS A 14 5.94 -11.12 14.21
CA LYS A 14 5.04 -11.05 13.06
C LYS A 14 5.78 -11.09 11.73
N TYR A 15 7.06 -10.70 11.71
CA TYR A 15 7.84 -10.58 10.48
C TYR A 15 8.52 -11.90 10.08
N PRO A 16 8.75 -12.15 8.77
CA PRO A 16 8.59 -11.23 7.64
C PRO A 16 7.12 -10.94 7.26
N GLU A 17 6.87 -9.71 6.81
CA GLU A 17 5.55 -9.26 6.37
C GLU A 17 5.51 -9.18 4.84
N ARG A 18 4.44 -9.71 4.23
CA ARG A 18 4.22 -9.50 2.79
C ARG A 18 3.78 -8.06 2.53
N THR A 19 4.43 -7.42 1.56
CA THR A 19 4.09 -6.07 1.13
C THR A 19 3.25 -6.08 -0.14
N VAL A 20 2.42 -5.05 -0.28
CA VAL A 20 1.62 -4.76 -1.47
C VAL A 20 1.84 -3.32 -1.88
N LEU A 21 1.64 -3.04 -3.16
CA LEU A 21 1.54 -1.69 -3.69
C LEU A 21 0.06 -1.33 -3.82
N VAL A 22 -0.32 -0.17 -3.33
CA VAL A 22 -1.67 0.38 -3.49
C VAL A 22 -1.59 1.63 -4.35
N VAL A 23 -2.33 1.61 -5.46
CA VAL A 23 -2.45 2.74 -6.38
C VAL A 23 -3.76 3.47 -6.10
N SER A 24 -3.69 4.79 -6.02
CA SER A 24 -4.84 5.68 -5.92
C SER A 24 -4.65 6.89 -6.84
N VAL A 25 -5.72 7.60 -7.12
CA VAL A 25 -5.73 8.74 -8.05
C VAL A 25 -6.36 9.94 -7.35
N ASP A 26 -5.83 11.13 -7.61
CA ASP A 26 -6.45 12.37 -7.12
C ASP A 26 -7.57 12.86 -8.05
N ARG A 27 -8.25 13.95 -7.66
CA ARG A 27 -9.38 14.50 -8.42
C ARG A 27 -9.00 15.00 -9.81
N ASP A 28 -7.73 15.33 -10.02
CA ASP A 28 -7.21 15.82 -11.30
C ASP A 28 -6.68 14.68 -12.18
N GLY A 29 -6.84 13.42 -11.74
CA GLY A 29 -6.39 12.25 -12.47
C GLY A 29 -4.92 11.89 -12.25
N ARG A 30 -4.22 12.54 -11.29
CA ARG A 30 -2.82 12.24 -11.01
C ARG A 30 -2.71 10.93 -10.21
N PRO A 31 -2.00 9.91 -10.71
CA PRO A 31 -1.84 8.67 -9.98
C PRO A 31 -0.78 8.80 -8.89
N ASN A 32 -0.95 8.03 -7.83
CA ASN A 32 -0.03 7.89 -6.72
C ASN A 32 0.02 6.43 -6.26
N ILE A 33 1.15 6.01 -5.71
CA ILE A 33 1.40 4.62 -5.31
C ILE A 33 2.04 4.57 -3.91
N ILE A 34 1.58 3.68 -3.04
CA ILE A 34 2.13 3.49 -1.68
C ILE A 34 2.39 2.01 -1.40
N THR A 35 3.46 1.73 -0.67
CA THR A 35 3.74 0.39 -0.15
C THR A 35 3.10 0.20 1.22
N LEU A 36 2.37 -0.90 1.39
CA LEU A 36 1.75 -1.27 2.66
C LEU A 36 2.17 -2.70 3.04
N GLY A 37 2.52 -2.89 4.32
CA GLY A 37 2.62 -4.24 4.91
C GLY A 37 1.25 -4.73 5.38
N TRP A 38 0.47 -3.87 6.04
CA TRP A 38 -0.78 -4.27 6.69
C TRP A 38 -1.93 -4.36 5.68
N ASN A 39 -2.13 -5.57 5.16
CA ASN A 39 -3.21 -5.93 4.26
C ASN A 39 -3.68 -7.37 4.55
N MET A 40 -4.96 -7.67 4.33
CA MET A 40 -5.47 -9.03 4.47
C MET A 40 -6.74 -9.27 3.63
N PRO A 41 -6.91 -10.47 3.02
CA PRO A 41 -8.21 -10.92 2.56
C PRO A 41 -9.19 -10.98 3.75
N THR A 42 -10.42 -10.51 3.56
CA THR A 42 -11.46 -10.52 4.60
C THR A 42 -12.67 -11.35 4.24
N SER A 43 -12.85 -11.69 2.96
CA SER A 43 -13.88 -12.60 2.48
C SER A 43 -13.47 -13.23 1.16
N VAL A 44 -13.86 -14.49 0.96
CA VAL A 44 -13.63 -15.23 -0.29
C VAL A 44 -14.81 -15.01 -1.27
N ARG A 45 -16.04 -14.95 -0.76
CA ARG A 45 -17.27 -14.74 -1.55
C ARG A 45 -18.26 -13.87 -0.76
N PRO A 46 -18.49 -12.60 -1.14
CA PRO A 46 -17.80 -11.89 -2.22
C PRO A 46 -16.31 -11.66 -1.88
N PRO A 47 -15.41 -11.57 -2.87
CA PRO A 47 -14.00 -11.31 -2.61
C PRO A 47 -13.82 -9.92 -1.98
N MET A 48 -13.15 -9.87 -0.82
CA MET A 48 -12.88 -8.62 -0.10
C MET A 48 -11.46 -8.60 0.44
N VAL A 49 -10.89 -7.40 0.50
CA VAL A 49 -9.58 -7.12 1.11
C VAL A 49 -9.68 -5.91 2.01
N ALA A 50 -8.96 -5.93 3.12
CA ALA A 50 -8.71 -4.76 3.96
C ALA A 50 -7.26 -4.32 3.81
N ILE A 51 -7.05 -3.01 3.74
CA ILE A 51 -5.75 -2.36 3.81
C ILE A 51 -5.76 -1.35 4.96
N SER A 52 -4.65 -1.24 5.69
CA SER A 52 -4.50 -0.23 6.75
C SER A 52 -3.57 0.88 6.27
N ILE A 53 -4.08 2.12 6.29
CA ILE A 53 -3.33 3.30 5.87
C ILE A 53 -3.45 4.36 6.97
N GLY A 54 -2.32 4.88 7.43
CA GLY A 54 -2.32 5.96 8.41
C GLY A 54 -2.98 7.24 7.87
N ASN A 55 -3.76 7.93 8.69
CA ASN A 55 -4.54 9.11 8.29
C ASN A 55 -3.69 10.26 7.73
N SER A 56 -2.42 10.37 8.15
CA SER A 56 -1.48 11.38 7.64
C SER A 56 -0.91 11.07 6.25
N ARG A 57 -1.12 9.85 5.73
CA ARG A 57 -0.61 9.44 4.42
C ARG A 57 -1.41 10.10 3.30
N TYR A 58 -0.72 10.47 2.22
CA TYR A 58 -1.38 11.07 1.06
C TYR A 58 -2.44 10.14 0.45
N SER A 59 -2.10 8.86 0.32
CA SER A 59 -3.01 7.86 -0.23
C SER A 59 -4.30 7.70 0.57
N HIS A 60 -4.27 7.93 1.90
CA HIS A 60 -5.51 7.93 2.70
C HIS A 60 -6.46 9.01 2.20
N LYS A 61 -5.99 10.25 2.04
CA LYS A 61 -6.79 11.35 1.49
C LYS A 61 -7.38 10.99 0.12
N LEU A 62 -6.54 10.50 -0.81
CA LEU A 62 -6.98 10.18 -2.16
C LEU A 62 -8.06 9.09 -2.19
N ILE A 63 -7.88 8.03 -1.42
CA ILE A 63 -8.84 6.92 -1.35
C ILE A 63 -10.12 7.36 -0.62
N SER A 64 -10.03 8.19 0.42
CA SER A 64 -11.22 8.75 1.07
C SER A 64 -12.04 9.67 0.16
N GLU A 65 -11.39 10.39 -0.77
CA GLU A 65 -12.06 11.29 -1.70
C GLU A 65 -12.63 10.56 -2.93
N SER A 66 -11.95 9.54 -3.44
CA SER A 66 -12.36 8.78 -4.63
C SER A 66 -13.24 7.57 -4.32
N GLY A 67 -13.06 6.96 -3.14
CA GLY A 67 -13.68 5.67 -2.81
C GLY A 67 -13.00 4.47 -3.48
N GLU A 68 -11.88 4.67 -4.18
CA GLU A 68 -11.30 3.66 -5.08
C GLU A 68 -9.80 3.47 -4.84
N PHE A 69 -9.34 2.24 -5.08
CA PHE A 69 -7.92 1.91 -5.12
C PHE A 69 -7.68 0.62 -5.92
N VAL A 70 -6.43 0.44 -6.38
CA VAL A 70 -5.95 -0.83 -6.95
C VAL A 70 -4.92 -1.44 -6.01
N LEU A 71 -5.06 -2.73 -5.73
CA LEU A 71 -4.06 -3.54 -5.04
C LEU A 71 -3.18 -4.25 -6.08
N ALA A 72 -1.87 -4.04 -6.01
CA ALA A 72 -0.88 -4.67 -6.88
C ALA A 72 0.15 -5.43 -6.04
N PHE A 73 0.57 -6.60 -6.53
CA PHE A 73 1.59 -7.41 -5.89
C PHE A 73 2.94 -7.17 -6.58
N PRO A 74 3.97 -6.70 -5.85
CA PRO A 74 5.30 -6.53 -6.42
C PRO A 74 5.92 -7.89 -6.76
N SER A 75 6.80 -7.91 -7.76
CA SER A 75 7.64 -9.06 -8.12
C SER A 75 9.05 -8.91 -7.55
N GLU A 76 9.84 -9.97 -7.62
CA GLU A 76 11.28 -9.92 -7.36
C GLU A 76 11.98 -8.88 -8.27
N GLY A 77 12.98 -8.16 -7.75
CA GLY A 77 13.66 -7.08 -8.47
C GLY A 77 12.99 -5.71 -8.37
N MET A 78 11.86 -5.60 -7.64
CA MET A 78 11.15 -4.34 -7.40
C MET A 78 11.46 -3.72 -6.02
N GLU A 79 12.46 -4.22 -5.30
CA GLU A 79 12.74 -3.88 -3.90
C GLU A 79 12.94 -2.37 -3.71
N ASP A 80 13.71 -1.74 -4.61
CA ASP A 80 13.98 -0.30 -4.56
C ASP A 80 12.71 0.52 -4.78
N ALA A 81 11.87 0.14 -5.76
CA ALA A 81 10.60 0.81 -6.03
C ALA A 81 9.62 0.66 -4.86
N VAL A 82 9.53 -0.55 -4.28
CA VAL A 82 8.71 -0.85 -3.11
C VAL A 82 9.19 -0.04 -1.90
N LEU A 83 10.48 0.03 -1.65
CA LEU A 83 11.04 0.84 -0.56
C LEU A 83 10.77 2.34 -0.79
N PHE A 84 11.00 2.83 -2.00
CA PHE A 84 10.78 4.23 -2.35
C PHE A 84 9.31 4.64 -2.15
N CYS A 85 8.38 3.81 -2.64
CA CYS A 85 6.94 4.09 -2.54
C CYS A 85 6.41 4.08 -1.10
N GLY A 86 7.06 3.35 -0.19
CA GLY A 86 6.74 3.31 1.24
C GLY A 86 7.36 4.44 2.07
N THR A 87 8.46 5.01 1.60
CA THR A 87 9.25 6.01 2.35
C THR A 87 9.04 7.44 1.86
N HIS A 88 8.57 7.65 0.63
CA HIS A 88 8.34 8.97 0.04
C HIS A 88 6.86 9.29 -0.10
N SER A 89 6.51 10.53 0.24
CA SER A 89 5.14 11.06 0.13
C SER A 89 4.83 11.47 -1.30
N GLY A 90 3.67 11.03 -1.81
CA GLY A 90 3.18 11.44 -3.13
C GLY A 90 2.65 12.87 -3.17
N ARG A 91 2.58 13.58 -2.03
CA ARG A 91 2.27 15.02 -2.01
C ARG A 91 3.37 15.81 -2.71
N ASP A 92 4.61 15.37 -2.52
CA ASP A 92 5.81 16.14 -2.83
C ASP A 92 6.57 15.55 -4.02
N VAL A 93 6.33 14.28 -4.33
CA VAL A 93 7.07 13.53 -5.37
C VAL A 93 6.12 12.77 -6.29
N ASP A 94 6.37 12.85 -7.59
CA ASP A 94 5.83 11.90 -8.56
C ASP A 94 6.58 10.57 -8.46
N LYS A 95 5.97 9.60 -7.76
CA LYS A 95 6.58 8.31 -7.49
C LYS A 95 6.68 7.41 -8.72
N PHE A 96 5.76 7.53 -9.68
CA PHE A 96 5.86 6.75 -10.93
C PHE A 96 7.08 7.20 -11.73
N LYS A 97 7.25 8.53 -11.89
CA LYS A 97 8.43 9.08 -12.54
C LYS A 97 9.73 8.72 -11.82
N ALA A 98 9.75 8.80 -10.49
CA ALA A 98 10.95 8.53 -9.70
C ALA A 98 11.38 7.05 -9.70
N THR A 99 10.42 6.13 -9.82
CA THR A 99 10.69 4.68 -9.77
C THR A 99 10.75 4.02 -11.14
N GLY A 100 10.33 4.71 -12.20
CA GLY A 100 10.22 4.13 -13.55
C GLY A 100 9.03 3.17 -13.70
N LEU A 101 8.15 3.08 -12.71
CA LEU A 101 6.90 2.33 -12.81
C LEU A 101 5.93 3.03 -13.77
N THR A 102 5.15 2.24 -14.50
CA THR A 102 4.18 2.77 -15.47
C THR A 102 2.75 2.58 -14.96
N PRO A 103 1.96 3.65 -14.76
CA PRO A 103 0.55 3.52 -14.43
C PRO A 103 -0.23 3.02 -15.65
N VAL A 104 -1.15 2.07 -15.42
CA VAL A 104 -2.03 1.52 -16.46
C VAL A 104 -3.49 1.78 -16.06
N LYS A 105 -4.32 2.13 -17.04
CA LYS A 105 -5.75 2.36 -16.81
C LYS A 105 -6.42 1.09 -16.31
N ALA A 106 -7.10 1.17 -15.16
CA ALA A 106 -7.87 0.06 -14.62
C ALA A 106 -9.16 -0.16 -15.42
N LYS A 107 -9.70 -1.37 -15.34
CA LYS A 107 -10.92 -1.76 -16.06
C LYS A 107 -12.21 -1.43 -15.29
N TYR A 108 -12.13 -1.37 -13.96
CA TYR A 108 -13.30 -1.36 -13.07
C TYR A 108 -13.34 -0.20 -12.07
N VAL A 109 -12.25 0.57 -11.99
CA VAL A 109 -12.14 1.85 -11.27
C VAL A 109 -11.70 2.90 -12.27
#